data_AF-A0A258AN60-F1
#
_entry.id   AF-A0A258AN60-F1
#
_cell.length_a   1.000
_cell.length_b   1.000
_cell.length_c   1.000
_cell.angle_alpha   90.00
_cell.angle_beta   90.00
_cell.angle_gamma   90.00
#
_symmetry.space_group_name_H-M   'P 1'
#
loop_
_entity.id
_entity.type
_entity.pdbx_description
1 polymer ?
#
loop_
_entity_poly.entity_id
_entity_poly.type
_entity_poly.pdbx_seq_one_letter_code
_entity_poly.pdbx_strand_id
1 'polypeptide(L)' 'RIEHLEAQGLNPFTEYSVPEAILKLRQGVGRLIRTATDKGICAILDNRILTKPYGRAFLSSLPECPTEIMQ' A
#
# COMPACT_ATOMS: atom_id res chain seq x y z
N ARG A 1 -5.83 20.63 3.40
CA ARG A 1 -4.81 19.90 2.59
C ARG A 1 -5.41 19.40 1.28
N ILE A 2 -6.57 18.72 1.31
CA ILE A 2 -7.30 18.31 0.10
C ILE A 2 -7.68 19.52 -0.76
N GLU A 3 -8.35 20.52 -0.19
CA GLU A 3 -8.74 21.76 -0.90
C GLU A 3 -7.55 22.50 -1.53
N HIS A 4 -6.36 22.41 -0.93
CA HIS A 4 -5.15 23.03 -1.46
C HIS A 4 -4.60 22.27 -2.68
N LEU A 5 -4.69 20.93 -2.69
CA LEU A 5 -4.33 20.10 -3.83
C LEU A 5 -5.31 20.32 -4.99
N GLU A 6 -6.61 20.43 -4.69
CA GLU A 6 -7.64 20.74 -5.68
C GLU A 6 -7.42 22.13 -6.29
N ALA A 7 -7.09 23.13 -5.46
CA ALA A 7 -6.75 24.48 -5.94
C ALA A 7 -5.51 24.53 -6.84
N GLN A 8 -4.62 23.52 -6.74
CA GLN A 8 -3.46 23.34 -7.62
C GLN A 8 -3.76 22.51 -8.87
N GLY A 9 -5.01 22.07 -9.06
CA GLY A 9 -5.41 21.19 -10.16
C GLY A 9 -4.90 19.75 -10.03
N LEU A 10 -4.43 19.36 -8.84
CA LEU A 10 -3.95 18.02 -8.55
C LEU A 10 -5.11 17.12 -8.06
N ASN A 11 -4.94 15.82 -8.20
CA ASN A 11 -5.94 14.84 -7.75
C ASN A 11 -5.66 14.44 -6.28
N PRO A 12 -6.50 14.82 -5.29
CA PRO A 12 -6.23 14.52 -3.88
C PRO A 12 -6.23 13.04 -3.55
N PHE A 13 -6.97 12.21 -4.30
CA PHE A 13 -6.97 10.77 -4.10
C PHE A 13 -5.58 10.19 -4.37
N THR A 14 -4.97 10.56 -5.49
CA THR A 14 -3.62 10.08 -5.87
C THR A 14 -2.54 10.72 -5.00
N GLU A 15 -2.65 12.03 -4.73
CA GLU A 15 -1.61 12.79 -4.01
C GLU A 15 -1.64 12.62 -2.49
N TYR A 16 -2.77 12.18 -1.93
CA TYR A 16 -2.93 12.07 -0.48
C TYR A 16 -3.48 10.72 -0.03
N SER A 17 -4.66 10.33 -0.52
CA SER A 17 -5.33 9.11 -0.03
C SER A 17 -4.53 7.84 -0.32
N VAL A 18 -3.93 7.72 -1.51
CA VAL A 18 -3.08 6.58 -1.88
C VAL A 18 -1.82 6.51 -1.00
N PRO A 19 -1.00 7.58 -0.87
CA PRO A 19 0.14 7.60 0.06
C PRO A 19 -0.24 7.27 1.51
N GLU A 20 -1.36 7.80 2.00
CA GLU A 20 -1.83 7.53 3.37
C GLU A 20 -2.18 6.05 3.57
N ALA A 21 -2.86 5.43 2.60
CA ALA A 21 -3.19 4.02 2.64
C ALA A 21 -1.95 3.12 2.55
N ILE A 22 -0.96 3.49 1.73
CA ILE A 22 0.34 2.81 1.65
C ILE A 22 1.07 2.86 3.00
N LEU A 23 1.09 4.04 3.65
CA LEU A 23 1.71 4.19 4.97
C LEU A 23 1.06 3.27 6.00
N LYS A 24 -0.28 3.20 6.02
CA LYS A 24 -1.04 2.29 6.90
C LYS A 24 -0.71 0.82 6.62
N LEU A 25 -0.61 0.41 5.35
CA LEU A 25 -0.22 -0.95 4.98
C LEU A 25 1.17 -1.28 5.52
N ARG A 26 2.16 -0.41 5.30
CA ARG A 26 3.53 -0.60 5.80
C ARG A 26 3.57 -0.74 7.32
N GLN A 27 2.80 0.06 8.05
CA GLN A 27 2.69 -0.06 9.50
C GLN A 27 2.06 -1.39 9.94
N GLY A 28 1.05 -1.87 9.21
CA GLY A 28 0.45 -3.20 9.44
C GLY A 28 1.47 -4.33 9.24
N VAL A 29 2.22 -4.29 8.14
CA VAL A 29 3.28 -5.26 7.84
C VAL A 29 4.41 -5.20 8.88
N GLY A 30 4.77 -4.01 9.37
CA GLY A 30 5.75 -3.85 10.45
C GLY A 30 5.32 -4.46 11.80
N ARG A 31 4.03 -4.82 11.97
CA ARG A 31 3.59 -5.61 13.14
C ARG A 31 3.86 -7.10 12.97
N LEU A 32 4.01 -7.57 11.73
CA LEU A 32 4.28 -8.97 11.38
C LEU A 32 5.77 -9.31 11.50
N ILE A 33 6.65 -8.38 11.11
CA ILE A 33 8.11 -8.57 11.09
C ILE A 33 8.75 -7.61 12.10
N ARG A 34 9.05 -8.09 13.31
CA ARG A 34 9.73 -7.33 14.36
C ARG A 34 11.20 -7.72 14.54
N THR A 35 11.54 -8.97 14.22
CA THR A 35 12.89 -9.50 14.26
C THR A 35 13.28 -10.12 12.92
N ALA A 36 14.58 -10.26 12.65
CA ALA A 36 15.09 -10.83 11.40
C ALA A 36 14.68 -12.30 11.18
N THR A 37 14.25 -13.00 12.24
CA THR A 37 13.85 -14.41 12.19
C THR A 37 12.34 -14.60 12.13
N ASP A 38 11.54 -13.53 12.25
CA ASP A 38 10.09 -13.64 12.23
C ASP A 38 9.61 -14.12 10.86
N LYS A 39 8.64 -15.04 10.90
CA LYS A 39 7.94 -15.52 9.70
C LYS A 39 6.45 -15.30 9.88
N GLY A 40 5.80 -14.94 8.78
CA GLY A 40 4.36 -14.71 8.78
C GLY A 40 3.83 -14.48 7.39
N ILE A 41 2.52 -14.39 7.28
CA ILE A 41 1.81 -14.16 6.01
C ILE A 41 1.06 -12.84 6.12
N CYS A 42 1.21 -11.98 5.11
CA CYS A 42 0.38 -10.80 4.93
C CYS A 42 -0.61 -11.09 3.79
N ALA A 43 -1.88 -11.29 4.13
CA ALA A 43 -2.94 -11.49 3.15
C ALA A 43 -3.60 -10.15 2.84
N ILE A 44 -3.59 -9.74 1.56
CA ILE A 44 -4.30 -8.54 1.10
C ILE A 44 -5.55 -8.95 0.34
N LEU A 45 -6.71 -8.66 0.91
CA LEU A 45 -8.03 -9.05 0.37
C LEU A 45 -8.65 -7.97 -0.51
N ASP A 46 -7.82 -7.20 -1.22
CA ASP A 46 -8.26 -6.08 -2.04
C ASP A 46 -7.77 -6.22 -3.48
N ASN A 47 -8.67 -6.63 -4.38
CA ASN A 47 -8.37 -6.81 -5.80
C ASN A 47 -7.96 -5.50 -6.51
N ARG A 48 -8.18 -4.34 -5.90
CA ARG A 48 -7.73 -3.05 -6.46
C ARG A 48 -6.21 -2.97 -6.55
N ILE A 49 -5.47 -3.72 -5.74
CA ILE A 49 -4.01 -3.77 -5.81
C ILE A 49 -3.53 -4.35 -7.14
N LEU A 50 -4.28 -5.29 -7.73
CA LEU A 50 -3.92 -5.90 -9.01
C LEU A 50 -4.56 -5.18 -10.20
N THR A 51 -5.76 -4.62 -10.01
CA THR A 51 -6.56 -4.07 -11.12
C THR A 51 -6.39 -2.57 -11.35
N LYS A 52 -5.94 -1.80 -10.35
CA LYS A 52 -5.82 -0.33 -10.46
C LYS A 52 -4.36 0.11 -10.64
N PRO A 53 -4.10 1.17 -11.42
CA PRO A 53 -2.73 1.64 -11.67
C PRO A 53 -1.93 1.96 -10.39
N TYR A 54 -2.59 2.55 -9.38
CA TYR A 54 -1.96 2.86 -8.10
C TYR A 54 -1.59 1.62 -7.28
N GLY A 55 -2.13 0.44 -7.60
CA GLY A 55 -1.84 -0.81 -6.90
C GLY A 55 -0.37 -1.21 -6.98
N ARG A 56 0.32 -0.84 -8.08
CA ARG A 56 1.77 -1.02 -8.21
C ARG A 56 2.56 -0.32 -7.08
N ALA A 57 2.11 0.86 -6.66
CA ALA A 57 2.75 1.60 -5.58
C ALA A 57 2.57 0.91 -4.21
N PHE A 58 1.45 0.21 -4.00
CA PHE A 58 1.26 -0.62 -2.81
C PHE A 58 2.23 -1.80 -2.80
N LEU A 59 2.30 -2.55 -3.91
CA LEU A 59 3.19 -3.71 -4.00
C LEU A 59 4.67 -3.31 -3.85
N SER A 60 5.11 -2.22 -4.50
CA SER A 60 6.48 -1.72 -4.35
C SER A 60 6.81 -1.18 -2.96
N SER A 61 5.79 -0.91 -2.13
CA SER A 61 5.98 -0.43 -0.76
C SER A 61 6.24 -1.55 0.24
N LEU A 62 5.97 -2.80 -0.13
CA LEU A 62 6.19 -3.98 0.69
C LEU A 62 7.66 -4.46 0.57
N PRO A 63 8.20 -5.13 1.59
CA PRO A 63 9.49 -5.81 1.48
C PRO A 63 9.45 -6.86 0.37
N GLU A 64 10.59 -7.13 -0.28
CA GLU A 64 10.68 -8.25 -1.21
C GLU A 64 10.43 -9.56 -0.45
N CYS A 65 9.38 -10.27 -0.84
CA CYS A 65 9.00 -11.56 -0.29
C CYS A 65 8.32 -12.43 -1.34
N PRO A 66 8.29 -13.76 -1.15
CA PRO A 66 7.46 -14.64 -1.98
C PRO A 66 6.02 -14.12 -2.00
N THR A 67 5.51 -13.85 -3.19
CA THR A 67 4.17 -13.31 -3.40
C THR A 67 3.36 -14.32 -4.19
N GLU A 68 2.20 -14.69 -3.67
CA GLU A 68 1.26 -15.60 -4.32
C GLU A 68 -0.05 -14.85 -4.61
N ILE A 69 -0.53 -14.95 -5.85
CA ILE A 69 -1.81 -14.39 -6.26
C ILE A 69 -2.80 -15.54 -6.32
N MET A 70 -3.74 -15.55 -5.38
CA MET A 70 -4.85 -16.51 -5.37
C MET A 70 -5.85 -16.09 -6.45
N GLN A 71 -6.08 -16.95 -7.44
CA GLN A 71 -7.06 -16.78 -8.52
C GLN A 71 -8.39 -17.45 -8.18
#